data_AF-A0A4Y1RP38-F1
#
_entry.id   AF-A0A4Y1RP38-F1
#
_cell.length_a   1.000
_cell.length_b   1.000
_cell.length_c   1.000
_cell.angle_alpha   90.00
_cell.angle_beta   90.00
_cell.angle_gamma   90.00
#
_symmetry.space_group_name_H-M   'P 1'
#
loop_
_entity.id
_entity.type
_entity.pdbx_description
1 polymer ?
#
loop_
_entity_poly.entity_id
_entity_poly.type
_entity_poly.pdbx_seq_one_letter_code
_entity_poly.pdbx_strand_id
1 'polypeptide(L)'
;MEEPTITHMKSARRILRYIKGTPNFGLFYPASNELKLVGYSDCDWAGDKDDRKSTTGFVFYLGDAAFTWSSKNLSTCEAEYVAATSCVCHAIWLRNLLRELNLPQKKATEIYVDNKSALALAKNPVFHDRSKHIDTRYHYIRECLSKKDIELKYVKFEDQIADIFTKPLKLETFRRLRRSLGVCFKPENHV
;
A
#
# COMPACT_ATOMS: atom_id res chain seq x y z
N MET A 1 15.14 -18.67 9.49
CA MET A 1 14.11 -18.83 10.54
C MET A 1 14.48 -20.09 11.30
N GLU A 2 15.52 -20.00 12.14
CA GLU A 2 16.17 -21.21 12.70
C GLU A 2 15.89 -21.42 14.20
N GLU A 3 15.32 -20.43 14.90
CA GLU A 3 14.95 -20.56 16.33
C GLU A 3 13.56 -19.94 16.64
N PRO A 4 12.46 -20.70 16.53
CA PRO A 4 11.12 -20.19 16.80
C PRO A 4 10.88 -19.93 18.30
N THR A 5 10.46 -18.71 18.65
CA THR A 5 10.16 -18.29 20.04
C THR A 5 8.67 -18.41 20.38
N ILE A 6 8.32 -18.24 21.66
CA ILE A 6 6.93 -18.13 22.12
C ILE A 6 6.19 -16.99 21.40
N THR A 7 6.89 -15.91 21.08
CA THR A 7 6.33 -14.77 20.33
C THR A 7 5.95 -15.19 18.91
N HIS A 8 6.81 -15.94 18.22
CA HIS A 8 6.51 -16.49 16.89
C HIS A 8 5.27 -17.41 16.93
N MET A 9 5.16 -18.27 17.95
CA MET A 9 3.99 -19.13 18.15
C MET A 9 2.70 -18.33 18.39
N LYS A 10 2.76 -17.24 19.17
CA LYS A 10 1.59 -16.35 19.39
C LYS A 10 1.14 -15.69 18.08
N SER A 11 2.07 -15.21 17.26
CA SER A 11 1.78 -14.63 15.94
C SER A 11 1.15 -15.64 14.99
N ALA A 12 1.70 -16.86 14.90
CA ALA A 12 1.14 -17.93 14.09
C ALA A 12 -0.30 -18.29 14.52
N ARG A 13 -0.54 -18.43 15.83
CA ARG A 13 -1.89 -18.69 16.38
C ARG A 13 -2.86 -17.55 16.07
N ARG A 14 -2.42 -16.29 16.08
CA ARG A 14 -3.25 -15.13 15.70
C ARG A 14 -3.72 -15.25 14.25
N ILE A 15 -2.82 -15.61 13.33
CA ILE A 15 -3.14 -15.83 11.91
C ILE A 15 -4.14 -16.97 11.75
N LEU A 16 -3.90 -18.12 12.37
CA LEU A 16 -4.81 -19.27 12.28
C LEU A 16 -6.20 -18.97 12.84
N ARG A 17 -6.29 -18.24 13.96
CA ARG A 17 -7.58 -17.79 14.51
C ARG A 17 -8.30 -16.83 13.57
N TYR A 18 -7.58 -15.95 12.88
CA TYR A 18 -8.17 -15.07 11.88
C TYR A 18 -8.76 -15.90 10.74
N ILE A 19 -7.98 -16.79 10.12
CA ILE A 19 -8.45 -17.67 9.03
C ILE A 19 -9.69 -18.47 9.46
N LYS A 20 -9.62 -19.13 10.63
CA LYS A 20 -10.74 -19.92 11.17
C LYS A 20 -11.97 -19.07 11.49
N GLY A 21 -11.78 -17.82 11.92
CA GLY A 21 -12.87 -16.91 12.29
C GLY A 21 -13.44 -16.11 11.12
N THR A 22 -12.84 -16.19 9.94
CA THR A 22 -13.28 -15.43 8.76
C THR A 22 -13.50 -16.27 7.49
N PRO A 23 -14.03 -17.51 7.56
CA PRO A 23 -14.27 -18.32 6.36
C PRO A 23 -15.30 -17.67 5.42
N ASN A 24 -16.28 -16.98 6.00
CA ASN A 24 -17.37 -16.33 5.27
C ASN A 24 -17.06 -14.85 4.97
N PHE A 25 -15.79 -14.42 5.03
CA PHE A 25 -15.41 -13.08 4.61
C PHE A 25 -14.79 -13.11 3.21
N GLY A 26 -15.12 -12.12 2.40
CA GLY A 26 -14.57 -11.96 1.06
C GLY A 26 -14.51 -10.51 0.63
N LEU A 27 -13.77 -10.24 -0.45
CA LEU A 27 -13.78 -8.93 -1.10
C LEU A 27 -15.11 -8.73 -1.82
N PHE A 28 -15.76 -7.62 -1.53
CA PHE A 28 -16.94 -7.16 -2.25
C PHE A 28 -16.53 -6.18 -3.34
N TYR A 29 -16.92 -6.49 -4.57
CA TYR A 29 -16.72 -5.63 -5.75
C TYR A 29 -18.05 -4.99 -6.10
N PRO A 30 -18.36 -3.78 -5.58
CA PRO A 30 -19.58 -3.08 -5.95
C PRO A 30 -19.57 -2.72 -7.44
N ALA A 31 -20.75 -2.71 -8.06
CA ALA A 31 -20.92 -2.05 -9.35
C ALA A 31 -20.64 -0.55 -9.15
N SER A 32 -19.68 0.00 -9.88
CA SER A 32 -19.34 1.41 -9.84
C SER A 32 -19.47 2.02 -11.22
N ASN A 33 -20.03 3.23 -11.28
CA ASN A 33 -20.19 3.98 -12.52
C ASN A 33 -18.88 4.70 -12.93
N GLU A 34 -17.91 4.84 -12.03
CA GLU A 34 -16.64 5.52 -12.28
C GLU A 34 -15.45 4.63 -11.90
N LEU A 35 -14.73 4.14 -12.91
CA LEU A 35 -13.51 3.35 -12.73
C LEU A 35 -12.30 4.27 -12.54
N LYS A 36 -12.19 4.86 -11.35
CA LYS A 36 -11.05 5.68 -10.97
C LYS A 36 -9.95 4.83 -10.34
N LEU A 37 -8.74 4.88 -10.89
CA LEU A 37 -7.55 4.27 -10.27
C LEU A 37 -7.01 5.17 -9.16
N VAL A 38 -6.88 4.62 -7.95
CA VAL A 38 -6.35 5.29 -6.75
C VAL A 38 -5.44 4.33 -5.99
N GLY A 39 -4.34 4.83 -5.42
CA GLY A 39 -3.40 4.04 -4.62
C GLY A 39 -3.18 4.60 -3.23
N TYR A 40 -2.82 3.72 -2.29
CA TYR A 40 -2.30 4.05 -0.97
C TYR A 40 -0.95 3.37 -0.81
N SER A 41 0.03 4.08 -0.24
CA SER A 41 1.36 3.55 0.05
C SER A 41 1.77 3.93 1.45
N ASP A 42 2.29 2.95 2.20
CA ASP A 42 2.86 3.14 3.53
C ASP A 42 4.20 2.40 3.65
N CYS A 43 5.04 2.88 4.56
CA CYS A 43 6.27 2.21 4.97
C CYS A 43 6.43 2.38 6.48
N ASP A 44 6.52 1.27 7.21
CA ASP A 44 6.82 1.24 8.63
C ASP A 44 8.33 1.00 8.82
N TRP A 45 9.03 2.02 9.32
CA TRP A 45 10.47 1.98 9.54
C TRP A 45 10.80 1.24 10.85
N ALA A 46 11.71 0.25 10.78
CA ALA A 46 12.19 -0.53 11.93
C ALA A 46 11.10 -1.21 12.78
N GLY A 47 9.95 -1.56 12.18
CA GLY A 47 8.86 -2.27 12.85
C GLY A 47 9.22 -3.70 13.29
N ASP A 48 10.24 -4.29 12.68
CA ASP A 48 10.81 -5.58 13.07
C ASP A 48 11.87 -5.40 14.18
N LYS A 49 11.58 -5.90 15.39
CA LYS A 49 12.47 -5.78 16.55
C LYS A 49 13.70 -6.67 16.47
N ASP A 50 13.64 -7.74 15.68
CA ASP A 50 14.71 -8.73 15.60
C ASP A 50 15.76 -8.30 14.56
N ASP A 51 15.32 -7.88 13.37
CA ASP A 51 16.23 -7.55 12.26
C ASP A 51 16.28 -6.06 11.88
N ARG A 52 15.50 -5.17 12.54
CA ARG A 52 15.32 -3.75 12.16
C ARG A 52 14.91 -3.54 10.70
N LYS A 53 14.27 -4.54 10.09
CA LYS A 53 13.75 -4.47 8.72
C LYS A 53 12.52 -3.56 8.71
N SER A 54 12.37 -2.82 7.62
CA SER A 54 11.20 -1.98 7.38
C SER A 54 10.17 -2.77 6.58
N THR A 55 8.89 -2.58 6.87
CA THR A 55 7.80 -3.21 6.11
C THR A 55 7.14 -2.18 5.23
N THR A 56 7.05 -2.47 3.94
CA THR A 56 6.48 -1.58 2.94
C THR A 56 5.20 -2.19 2.39
N GLY A 57 4.19 -1.38 2.16
CA GLY A 57 2.91 -1.86 1.69
C GLY A 57 2.21 -0.87 0.79
N PHE A 58 1.44 -1.40 -0.15
CA PHE A 58 0.55 -0.59 -0.98
C PHE A 58 -0.74 -1.33 -1.27
N VAL A 59 -1.76 -0.58 -1.63
CA VAL A 59 -3.02 -1.10 -2.20
C VAL A 59 -3.52 -0.14 -3.27
N PHE A 60 -4.07 -0.70 -4.35
CA PHE A 60 -4.77 0.05 -5.38
C PHE A 60 -6.24 -0.36 -5.46
N TYR A 61 -7.05 0.67 -5.70
CA TYR A 61 -8.47 0.62 -5.93
C TYR A 61 -8.77 0.97 -7.37
N LEU A 62 -9.76 0.30 -7.94
CA LEU A 62 -10.43 0.72 -9.16
C LEU A 62 -11.91 0.97 -8.83
N GLY A 63 -12.32 2.24 -8.88
CA GLY A 63 -13.59 2.65 -8.25
C GLY A 63 -13.52 2.39 -6.75
N ASP A 64 -14.55 1.73 -6.20
CA ASP A 64 -14.67 1.45 -4.78
C ASP A 64 -14.10 0.07 -4.37
N ALA A 65 -13.39 -0.61 -5.29
CA ALA A 65 -12.91 -1.96 -5.07
C ALA A 65 -11.38 -2.05 -5.04
N ALA A 66 -10.83 -2.54 -3.93
CA ALA A 66 -9.43 -2.94 -3.85
C ALA A 66 -9.19 -4.18 -4.73
N PHE A 67 -8.20 -4.14 -5.61
CA PHE A 67 -7.95 -5.24 -6.56
C PHE A 67 -6.50 -5.72 -6.60
N THR A 68 -5.54 -4.89 -6.16
CA THR A 68 -4.13 -5.30 -6.03
C THR A 68 -3.49 -4.64 -4.82
N TRP A 69 -2.65 -5.39 -4.12
CA TRP A 69 -1.95 -4.95 -2.93
C TRP A 69 -0.63 -5.72 -2.78
N SER A 70 0.28 -5.18 -1.97
CA SER A 70 1.52 -5.85 -1.64
C SER A 70 1.96 -5.50 -0.23
N SER A 71 2.68 -6.42 0.39
CA SER A 71 3.39 -6.26 1.66
C SER A 71 4.78 -6.85 1.47
N LYS A 72 5.83 -6.06 1.64
CA LYS A 72 7.23 -6.48 1.45
C LYS A 72 8.11 -6.00 2.60
N ASN A 73 8.87 -6.93 3.18
CA ASN A 73 9.91 -6.61 4.15
C ASN A 73 11.20 -6.24 3.41
N LEU A 74 11.78 -5.08 3.73
CA LEU A 74 13.02 -4.56 3.16
C LEU A 74 14.05 -4.35 4.27
N SER A 75 15.31 -4.65 3.98
CA SER A 75 16.38 -4.73 4.98
C SER A 75 17.11 -3.43 5.31
N THR A 76 16.70 -2.27 4.80
CA THR A 76 17.50 -1.03 4.92
C THR A 76 16.68 0.24 5.12
N CYS A 77 17.35 1.31 5.54
CA CYS A 77 16.83 2.68 5.70
C CYS A 77 16.31 3.31 4.38
N GLU A 78 16.57 2.68 3.23
CA GLU A 78 16.07 3.10 1.92
C GLU A 78 14.63 2.63 1.63
N ALA A 79 14.02 1.89 2.57
CA ALA A 79 12.73 1.24 2.40
C ALA A 79 11.59 2.19 2.03
N GLU A 80 11.52 3.40 2.61
CA GLU A 80 10.46 4.36 2.29
C GLU A 80 10.47 4.74 0.80
N TYR A 81 11.66 4.98 0.23
CA TYR A 81 11.80 5.36 -1.17
C TYR A 81 11.64 4.16 -2.09
N VAL A 82 12.12 2.99 -1.68
CA VAL A 82 11.88 1.75 -2.41
C VAL A 82 10.38 1.44 -2.47
N ALA A 83 9.64 1.66 -1.39
CA ALA A 83 8.19 1.52 -1.32
C ALA A 83 7.50 2.47 -2.29
N ALA A 84 7.78 3.78 -2.15
CA ALA A 84 7.17 4.81 -2.98
C ALA A 84 7.46 4.59 -4.47
N THR A 85 8.71 4.28 -4.81
CA THR A 85 9.08 3.96 -6.21
C THR A 85 8.36 2.72 -6.70
N SER A 86 8.28 1.66 -5.88
CA SER A 86 7.58 0.43 -6.27
C SER A 86 6.08 0.69 -6.48
N CYS A 87 5.45 1.49 -5.61
CA CYS A 87 4.06 1.90 -5.75
C CYS A 87 3.85 2.72 -7.02
N VAL A 88 4.72 3.71 -7.30
CA VAL A 88 4.65 4.53 -8.53
C VAL A 88 4.83 3.67 -9.78
N CYS A 89 5.83 2.79 -9.83
CA CYS A 89 6.02 1.87 -10.95
C CYS A 89 4.77 1.00 -11.17
N HIS A 90 4.16 0.51 -10.08
CA HIS A 90 2.93 -0.28 -10.15
C HIS A 90 1.75 0.56 -10.67
N ALA A 91 1.62 1.82 -10.23
CA ALA A 91 0.59 2.74 -10.73
C ALA A 91 0.74 3.01 -12.24
N ILE A 92 1.96 3.25 -12.73
CA ILE A 92 2.24 3.47 -14.15
C ILE A 92 1.93 2.20 -14.96
N TRP A 93 2.34 1.04 -14.46
CA TRP A 93 2.01 -0.24 -15.09
C TRP A 93 0.49 -0.46 -15.19
N LEU A 94 -0.25 -0.20 -14.09
CA LEU A 94 -1.71 -0.28 -14.07
C LEU A 94 -2.37 0.71 -15.04
N ARG A 95 -1.87 1.95 -15.14
CA ARG A 95 -2.37 2.93 -16.11
C ARG A 95 -2.19 2.44 -17.56
N ASN A 96 -1.06 1.81 -17.86
CA ASN A 96 -0.80 1.24 -19.20
C ASN A 96 -1.71 0.04 -19.47
N LEU A 97 -1.86 -0.88 -18.51
CA LEU A 97 -2.78 -2.01 -18.61
C LEU A 97 -4.23 -1.54 -18.85
N LEU A 98 -4.70 -0.56 -18.08
CA LEU A 98 -6.03 0.00 -18.25
C LEU A 98 -6.22 0.66 -19.63
N ARG A 99 -5.16 1.28 -20.18
CA ARG A 99 -5.18 1.82 -21.55
C ARG A 99 -5.36 0.72 -22.59
N GLU A 100 -4.65 -0.40 -22.47
CA GLU A 100 -4.79 -1.56 -23.35
C GLU A 100 -6.18 -2.19 -23.27
N LEU A 101 -6.80 -2.14 -22.08
CA LEU A 101 -8.18 -2.60 -21.85
C LEU A 101 -9.25 -1.58 -22.29
N ASN A 102 -8.90 -0.50 -23.01
CA ASN A 102 -9.79 0.58 -23.42
C ASN A 102 -10.47 1.34 -22.26
N LEU A 103 -9.83 1.37 -21.08
CA LEU A 103 -10.26 2.10 -19.88
C LEU A 103 -9.23 3.16 -19.47
N PRO A 104 -8.83 4.09 -20.35
CA PRO A 104 -7.71 4.99 -20.07
C PRO A 104 -8.00 5.95 -18.91
N GLN A 105 -7.10 5.98 -17.93
CA GLN A 105 -7.18 6.93 -16.82
C GLN A 105 -6.69 8.32 -17.28
N LYS A 106 -7.63 9.21 -17.63
CA LYS A 106 -7.33 10.54 -18.19
C LYS A 106 -6.68 11.49 -17.18
N LYS A 107 -7.09 11.43 -15.92
CA LYS A 107 -6.53 12.25 -14.83
C LYS A 107 -5.30 11.58 -14.24
N ALA A 108 -4.49 12.33 -13.50
CA ALA A 108 -3.40 11.78 -12.71
C ALA A 108 -3.92 10.73 -11.72
N THR A 109 -3.20 9.61 -11.55
CA THR A 109 -3.53 8.62 -10.52
C THR A 109 -3.14 9.17 -9.16
N GLU A 110 -4.11 9.31 -8.26
CA GLU A 110 -3.86 9.77 -6.89
C GLU A 110 -3.21 8.66 -6.08
N ILE A 111 -2.07 8.95 -5.46
CA ILE A 111 -1.37 8.06 -4.53
C ILE A 111 -1.29 8.75 -3.17
N TYR A 112 -1.92 8.14 -2.18
CA TYR A 112 -2.00 8.64 -0.81
C TYR A 112 -0.84 8.13 0.04
N VAL A 113 -0.15 9.05 0.71
CA VAL A 113 1.04 8.79 1.55
C VAL A 113 0.90 9.60 2.86
N ASP A 114 1.29 9.02 3.99
CA ASP A 114 1.16 9.62 5.33
C ASP A 114 2.45 10.31 5.82
N ASN A 115 3.57 10.12 5.13
CA ASN A 115 4.84 10.82 5.42
C ASN A 115 4.94 12.15 4.64
N LYS A 116 4.69 13.27 5.33
CA LYS A 116 4.81 14.63 4.76
C LYS A 116 6.23 14.95 4.29
N SER A 117 7.26 14.42 4.96
CA SER A 117 8.65 14.63 4.57
C SER A 117 8.94 13.94 3.25
N ALA A 118 8.48 12.69 3.08
CA ALA A 118 8.58 11.96 1.82
C ALA A 118 7.84 12.69 0.69
N LEU A 119 6.65 13.23 0.97
CA LEU A 119 5.88 14.03 0.01
C LEU A 119 6.62 15.32 -0.41
N ALA A 120 7.19 16.04 0.55
CA ALA A 120 7.95 17.26 0.28
C ALA A 120 9.21 16.97 -0.54
N LEU A 121 9.90 15.87 -0.24
CA LEU A 121 11.12 15.46 -0.92
C LEU A 121 10.88 14.97 -2.36
N ALA A 122 9.75 14.30 -2.59
CA ALA A 122 9.30 13.94 -3.93
C ALA A 122 9.01 15.18 -4.80
N LYS A 123 8.56 16.29 -4.19
CA LYS A 123 8.22 17.54 -4.89
C LYS A 123 9.40 18.50 -5.04
N ASN A 124 10.37 18.50 -4.13
CA ASN A 124 11.45 19.50 -4.10
C ASN A 124 12.82 18.89 -4.44
N PRO A 125 13.57 19.46 -5.40
CA PRO A 125 14.90 18.98 -5.80
C PRO A 125 16.03 19.34 -4.84
N VAL A 126 15.79 20.19 -3.84
CA VAL A 126 16.84 20.91 -3.09
C VAL A 126 17.45 20.13 -1.91
N PHE A 127 16.92 18.95 -1.56
CA PHE A 127 17.39 18.19 -0.39
C PHE A 127 18.40 17.07 -0.75
N HIS A 128 19.68 17.43 -0.61
CA HIS A 128 20.90 16.63 -0.32
C HIS A 128 21.53 15.64 -1.33
N ASP A 129 22.86 15.65 -1.27
CA ASP A 129 23.82 14.61 -1.69
C ASP A 129 23.43 13.23 -1.14
N ARG A 130 23.03 12.31 -2.01
CA ARG A 130 22.86 10.89 -1.70
C ARG A 130 23.25 10.01 -2.89
N SER A 131 23.53 8.74 -2.57
CA SER A 131 23.92 7.68 -3.49
C SER A 131 23.13 7.68 -4.81
N LYS A 132 23.84 7.49 -5.93
CA LYS A 132 23.32 7.56 -7.31
C LYS A 132 22.01 6.77 -7.55
N HIS A 133 21.83 5.62 -6.90
CA HIS A 133 20.65 4.77 -7.08
C HIS A 133 19.37 5.36 -6.45
N ILE A 134 19.51 6.16 -5.39
CA ILE A 134 18.41 6.88 -4.76
C ILE A 134 18.00 8.06 -5.66
N ASP A 135 19.00 8.78 -6.21
CA ASP A 135 18.77 9.94 -7.07
C ASP A 135 17.96 9.56 -8.33
N THR A 136 18.34 8.47 -9.03
CA THR A 136 17.59 7.98 -10.19
C THR A 136 16.10 7.71 -9.88
N ARG A 137 15.79 7.19 -8.69
CA ARG A 137 14.41 6.90 -8.29
C ARG A 137 13.60 8.18 -8.04
N TYR A 138 14.22 9.20 -7.44
CA TYR A 138 13.58 10.52 -7.31
C TYR A 138 13.32 11.17 -8.64
N HIS A 139 14.29 11.14 -9.56
CA HIS A 139 14.13 11.67 -10.90
C HIS A 139 12.93 11.02 -11.60
N TYR A 140 12.81 9.70 -11.49
CA TYR A 140 11.65 8.99 -12.06
C TYR A 140 10.31 9.42 -11.44
N ILE A 141 10.20 9.46 -10.11
CA ILE A 141 8.96 9.90 -9.45
C ILE A 141 8.60 11.33 -9.84
N ARG A 142 9.60 12.23 -9.90
CA ARG A 142 9.43 13.63 -10.32
C ARG A 142 8.99 13.74 -11.78
N GLU A 143 9.56 12.92 -12.66
CA GLU A 143 9.16 12.86 -14.06
C GLU A 143 7.69 12.45 -14.19
N CYS A 144 7.26 11.41 -13.48
CA CYS A 144 5.86 10.97 -13.45
C CYS A 144 4.92 12.06 -12.90
N LEU A 145 5.36 12.81 -11.88
CA LEU A 145 4.60 13.95 -11.34
C LEU A 145 4.50 15.10 -12.34
N SER A 146 5.61 15.44 -13.00
CA SER A 146 5.68 16.49 -14.03
C SER A 146 4.77 16.19 -15.22
N LYS A 147 4.76 14.93 -15.68
CA LYS A 147 3.87 14.43 -16.75
C LYS A 147 2.39 14.35 -16.33
N LYS A 148 2.08 14.56 -15.06
CA LYS A 148 0.74 14.36 -14.47
C LYS A 148 0.22 12.94 -14.66
N ASP A 149 1.11 11.95 -14.73
CA ASP A 149 0.72 10.54 -14.72
C ASP A 149 0.23 10.12 -13.33
N ILE A 150 0.84 10.69 -12.29
CA ILE A 150 0.48 10.50 -10.89
C ILE A 150 0.36 11.83 -10.15
N GLU A 151 -0.34 11.81 -9.02
CA GLU A 151 -0.39 12.90 -8.05
C GLU A 151 -0.20 12.32 -6.65
N LEU A 152 0.81 12.81 -5.92
CA LEU A 152 1.01 12.41 -4.52
C LEU A 152 0.18 13.30 -3.58
N LYS A 153 -0.65 12.69 -2.75
CA LYS A 153 -1.52 13.36 -1.76
C LYS A 153 -1.19 12.91 -0.35
N TYR A 154 -1.21 13.85 0.59
CA TYR A 154 -1.09 13.53 2.00
C TYR A 154 -2.40 12.90 2.49
N VAL A 155 -2.29 11.82 3.27
CA VAL A 155 -3.40 11.22 4.01
C VAL A 155 -3.06 11.16 5.49
N LYS A 156 -4.05 11.34 6.36
CA LYS A 156 -3.85 11.17 7.80
C LYS A 156 -3.65 9.68 8.11
N PHE A 157 -2.91 9.38 9.17
CA PHE A 157 -2.70 8.02 9.65
C PHE A 157 -4.00 7.22 9.80
N GLU A 158 -5.05 7.85 10.33
CA GLU A 158 -6.36 7.20 10.49
C GLU A 158 -6.97 6.77 9.14
N ASP A 159 -6.69 7.49 8.06
CA ASP A 159 -7.23 7.20 6.73
C ASP A 159 -6.24 6.44 5.83
N GLN A 160 -5.06 6.08 6.37
CA GLN A 160 -4.03 5.35 5.65
C GLN A 160 -4.38 3.87 5.56
N ILE A 161 -4.98 3.46 4.44
CA ILE A 161 -5.40 2.07 4.24
C ILE A 161 -4.20 1.12 4.16
N ALA A 162 -3.07 1.59 3.63
CA ALA A 162 -1.89 0.76 3.46
C ALA A 162 -1.26 0.27 4.79
N ASP A 163 -1.63 0.89 5.93
CA ASP A 163 -1.19 0.49 7.27
C ASP A 163 -1.52 -0.97 7.61
N ILE A 164 -2.59 -1.53 7.04
CA ILE A 164 -2.95 -2.93 7.26
C ILE A 164 -1.89 -3.91 6.72
N PHE A 165 -1.06 -3.47 5.77
CA PHE A 165 0.00 -4.25 5.15
C PHE A 165 1.37 -4.05 5.82
N THR A 166 1.51 -3.06 6.69
CA THR A 166 2.83 -2.63 7.21
C THR A 166 2.93 -2.70 8.72
N LYS A 167 1.83 -2.45 9.44
CA LYS A 167 1.84 -2.20 10.88
C LYS A 167 1.09 -3.30 11.67
N PRO A 168 1.56 -3.67 12.86
CA PRO A 168 0.80 -4.53 13.77
C PRO A 168 -0.35 -3.74 14.41
N LEU A 169 -1.54 -3.79 13.80
CA LEU A 169 -2.69 -2.99 14.24
C LEU A 169 -3.45 -3.58 15.44
N LYS A 170 -4.02 -2.68 16.26
CA LYS A 170 -5.06 -3.01 17.24
C LYS A 170 -6.30 -3.56 16.53
N LEU A 171 -7.06 -4.40 17.21
CA LEU A 171 -8.20 -5.12 16.62
C LEU A 171 -9.23 -4.19 15.97
N GLU A 172 -9.53 -3.06 16.60
CA GLU A 172 -10.49 -2.07 16.10
C GLU A 172 -10.02 -1.43 14.79
N THR A 173 -8.78 -0.90 14.77
CA THR A 173 -8.15 -0.33 13.58
C THR A 173 -8.07 -1.35 12.45
N PHE A 174 -7.65 -2.59 12.76
CA PHE A 174 -7.58 -3.68 11.78
C PHE A 174 -8.95 -3.98 11.16
N ARG A 175 -10.01 -4.07 11.98
CA ARG A 175 -11.38 -4.32 11.48
C ARG A 175 -11.89 -3.19 10.60
N ARG A 176 -11.57 -1.94 10.96
CA ARG A 176 -11.91 -0.75 10.18
C ARG A 176 -11.22 -0.77 8.82
N LEU A 177 -9.89 -0.91 8.78
CA LEU A 177 -9.13 -0.94 7.52
C LEU A 177 -9.50 -2.15 6.66
N ARG A 178 -9.75 -3.32 7.26
CA ARG A 178 -10.26 -4.49 6.55
C ARG A 178 -11.60 -4.21 5.87
N ARG A 179 -12.51 -3.48 6.54
CA ARG A 179 -13.78 -3.05 5.94
C ARG A 179 -13.54 -2.06 4.81
N SER A 180 -12.60 -1.13 4.96
CA SER A 180 -12.21 -0.19 3.90
C SER A 180 -11.65 -0.88 2.66
N LEU A 181 -10.93 -2.00 2.81
CA LEU A 181 -10.52 -2.87 1.70
C LEU A 181 -11.69 -3.55 0.98
N GLY A 182 -12.92 -3.44 1.47
CA GLY A 182 -14.08 -4.15 0.94
C GLY A 182 -14.19 -5.59 1.44
N VAL A 183 -13.40 -6.00 2.44
CA VAL A 183 -13.50 -7.35 3.03
C VAL A 183 -14.64 -7.38 4.04
N CYS A 184 -15.78 -7.89 3.61
CA CYS A 184 -17.02 -7.97 4.39
C CYS A 184 -17.49 -9.41 4.57
N PHE A 185 -18.40 -9.62 5.53
CA PHE A 185 -19.06 -10.90 5.72
C PHE A 185 -20.02 -11.14 4.55
N LYS A 186 -19.85 -12.26 3.86
CA LYS A 186 -20.78 -12.78 2.86
C LYS A 186 -21.75 -13.72 3.58
N PRO A 187 -23.03 -13.38 3.71
CA PRO A 187 -24.00 -14.34 4.22
C PRO A 187 -24.01 -15.58 3.31
N GLU A 188 -24.12 -16.76 3.91
CA GLU A 188 -24.36 -17.99 3.16
C GLU A 188 -25.71 -17.81 2.46
N ASN A 189 -25.68 -17.66 1.13
CA ASN A 189 -26.88 -17.89 0.35
C ASN A 189 -27.12 -19.39 0.43
N HIS A 190 -28.06 -19.82 1.28
CA HIS A 190 -28.69 -21.13 1.15
C HIS A 190 -29.36 -21.15 -0.23
N VAL A 191 -28.68 -21.79 -1.19
CA VAL A 191 -29.28 -22.25 -2.45
C VAL A 191 -29.84 -23.63 -2.20
#